data_AF-A0A815T2J2-F1
#
_entry.id   AF-A0A815T2J2-F1
#
_cell.length_a   1.000
_cell.length_b   1.000
_cell.length_c   1.000
_cell.angle_alpha   90.00
_cell.angle_beta   90.00
_cell.angle_gamma   90.00
#
_symmetry.space_group_name_H-M   'P 1'
#
loop_
_entity.id
_entity.type
_entity.pdbx_description
1 polymer ?
#
loop_
_entity_poly.entity_id
_entity_poly.type
_entity_poly.pdbx_seq_one_letter_code
_entity_poly.pdbx_strand_id
1 'polypeptide(L)'
;MDGITKQSSYNFERYAWPPDGDFYPGRFITDCVHLASGSCRAAYLGKDTSTNQPIVIKQFIAERVHASKLDRYWSEDIQASKIAQDITNKYNEYMNTSKPIYFVVPVVHHCFKDIGRPFRPSERVLIEPYLGDTYEKFNTNHGLVLKP
;
A
#
# COMPACT_ATOMS: atom_id res chain seq x y z
N MET A 1 -24.66 -0.45 8.70
CA MET A 1 -23.27 -0.22 8.32
C MET A 1 -23.30 -0.02 6.81
N ASP A 2 -23.09 1.21 6.35
CA ASP A 2 -23.04 1.48 4.92
C ASP A 2 -21.80 0.79 4.36
N GLY A 3 -22.02 -0.25 3.56
CA GLY A 3 -20.95 -1.04 2.98
C GLY A 3 -20.03 -0.19 2.11
N ILE A 4 -18.81 -0.66 1.92
CA ILE A 4 -17.84 -0.09 0.98
C ILE A 4 -18.42 -0.15 -0.45
N THR A 5 -19.19 0.87 -0.87
CA THR A 5 -19.79 0.98 -2.22
C THR A 5 -18.76 1.43 -3.23
N LYS A 6 -18.74 0.76 -4.42
CA LYS A 6 -17.97 1.06 -5.66
C LYS A 6 -16.89 2.13 -5.43
N GLN A 7 -15.78 1.74 -4.82
CA GLN A 7 -14.75 2.70 -4.41
C GLN A 7 -14.02 3.22 -5.64
N SER A 8 -14.06 4.55 -5.82
CA SER A 8 -13.13 5.27 -6.67
C SER A 8 -11.69 5.06 -6.18
N SER A 9 -10.68 5.32 -7.00
CA SER A 9 -9.29 5.40 -6.53
C SER A 9 -9.13 6.51 -5.48
N TYR A 10 -8.04 6.47 -4.72
CA TYR A 10 -7.63 7.51 -3.79
C TYR A 10 -7.47 8.85 -4.51
N ASN A 11 -7.96 9.94 -3.89
CA ASN A 11 -7.89 11.27 -4.49
C ASN A 11 -6.63 12.03 -4.04
N PHE A 12 -5.58 11.96 -4.86
CA PHE A 12 -4.31 12.67 -4.63
C PHE A 12 -4.39 14.20 -4.86
N GLU A 13 -5.43 14.72 -5.52
CA GLU A 13 -5.60 16.17 -5.70
C GLU A 13 -6.08 16.86 -4.41
N ARG A 14 -6.77 16.11 -3.55
CA ARG A 14 -7.38 16.62 -2.31
C ARG A 14 -6.68 16.18 -1.04
N TYR A 15 -6.02 15.01 -1.08
CA TYR A 15 -5.42 14.41 0.11
C TYR A 15 -3.96 14.08 -0.14
N ALA A 16 -3.11 14.46 0.80
CA ALA A 16 -1.69 14.14 0.77
C ALA A 16 -1.44 12.64 1.03
N TRP A 17 -0.28 12.17 0.56
CA TRP A 17 0.26 10.87 0.94
C TRP A 17 1.78 10.97 1.15
N PRO A 18 2.39 10.42 2.22
CA PRO A 18 1.75 9.75 3.36
C PRO A 18 0.70 10.62 4.07
N PRO A 19 -0.30 10.02 4.71
CA PRO A 19 -1.42 10.78 5.24
C PRO A 19 -0.98 11.53 6.50
N ASP A 20 -1.30 12.82 6.58
CA ASP A 20 -0.92 13.69 7.70
C ASP A 20 -1.67 13.35 9.00
N GLY A 21 -1.21 13.92 10.12
CA GLY A 21 -1.86 13.82 11.43
C GLY A 21 -1.60 12.50 12.18
N ASP A 22 -2.32 12.31 13.29
CA ASP A 22 -2.04 11.22 14.23
C ASP A 22 -2.46 9.85 13.72
N PHE A 23 -1.66 8.84 14.08
CA PHE A 23 -1.88 7.43 13.75
C PHE A 23 -2.50 6.76 14.98
N TYR A 24 -3.83 6.81 15.07
CA TYR A 24 -4.58 6.33 16.23
C TYR A 24 -5.29 4.99 15.98
N PRO A 25 -5.65 4.26 17.05
CA PRO A 25 -6.46 3.06 16.96
C PRO A 25 -7.76 3.22 16.16
N GLY A 26 -7.88 2.52 15.03
CA GLY A 26 -9.08 2.57 14.18
C GLY A 26 -9.05 3.65 13.09
N ARG A 27 -7.92 4.32 12.86
CA ARG A 27 -7.76 5.18 11.69
C ARG A 27 -7.90 4.40 10.38
N PHE A 28 -7.24 3.25 10.29
CA PHE A 28 -7.31 2.39 9.11
C PHE A 28 -8.14 1.15 9.43
N ILE A 29 -9.26 1.00 8.72
CA ILE A 29 -10.20 -0.11 8.89
C ILE A 29 -10.37 -0.88 7.58
N THR A 30 -10.83 -2.12 7.66
CA THR A 30 -11.09 -2.98 6.50
C THR A 30 -12.22 -3.94 6.81
N ASP A 31 -13.04 -4.23 5.80
CA ASP A 31 -14.04 -5.32 5.83
C ASP A 31 -13.43 -6.65 5.34
N CYS A 32 -12.10 -6.73 5.24
CA CYS A 32 -11.34 -7.88 4.74
C CYS A 32 -11.69 -8.32 3.31
N VAL A 33 -12.13 -7.37 2.46
CA VAL A 33 -12.32 -7.62 1.03
C VAL A 33 -10.97 -7.87 0.38
N HIS A 34 -10.70 -9.11 -0.02
CA HIS A 34 -9.47 -9.48 -0.72
C HIS A 34 -9.44 -8.86 -2.11
N LEU A 35 -8.33 -8.22 -2.44
CA LEU A 35 -8.10 -7.61 -3.75
C LEU A 35 -7.20 -8.48 -4.62
N ALA A 36 -6.04 -8.86 -4.08
CA ALA A 36 -5.02 -9.60 -4.82
C ALA A 36 -4.00 -10.25 -3.88
N SER A 37 -3.25 -11.20 -4.42
CA SER A 37 -2.06 -11.75 -3.77
C SER A 37 -0.88 -11.76 -4.73
N GLY A 38 0.23 -11.18 -4.29
CA GLY A 38 1.52 -11.28 -4.96
C GLY A 38 2.31 -12.49 -4.46
N SER A 39 3.62 -12.48 -4.74
CA SER A 39 4.52 -13.55 -4.27
C SER A 39 4.57 -13.64 -2.76
N CYS A 40 4.75 -12.50 -2.05
CA CYS A 40 4.98 -12.50 -0.60
C CYS A 40 3.84 -11.90 0.22
N ARG A 41 2.90 -11.19 -0.40
CA ARG A 41 1.91 -10.36 0.30
C ARG A 41 0.50 -10.56 -0.26
N ALA A 42 -0.49 -10.44 0.61
CA ALA A 42 -1.90 -10.32 0.24
C ALA A 42 -2.37 -8.88 0.49
N ALA A 43 -3.23 -8.38 -0.38
CA ALA A 43 -3.77 -7.03 -0.37
C ALA A 43 -5.28 -7.06 -0.15
N TYR A 44 -5.76 -6.21 0.74
CA TYR A 44 -7.16 -6.10 1.12
C TYR A 44 -7.61 -4.65 1.02
N LEU A 45 -8.86 -4.45 0.64
CA LEU A 45 -9.46 -3.13 0.57
C LEU A 45 -9.74 -2.61 1.97
N GLY A 46 -9.39 -1.36 2.23
CA GLY A 46 -9.65 -0.69 3.49
C GLY A 46 -10.07 0.76 3.28
N LYS A 47 -10.17 1.47 4.40
CA LYS A 47 -10.58 2.87 4.44
C LYS A 47 -9.82 3.61 5.52
N ASP A 48 -9.34 4.81 5.19
CA ASP A 48 -8.92 5.81 6.19
C ASP A 48 -10.17 6.50 6.74
N THR A 49 -10.44 6.34 8.03
CA THR A 49 -11.63 6.91 8.69
C THR A 49 -11.50 8.41 8.90
N SER A 50 -10.28 8.97 8.90
CA SER A 50 -10.05 10.40 9.02
C SER A 50 -10.47 11.16 7.75
N THR A 51 -10.17 10.58 6.59
CA THR A 51 -10.37 11.22 5.27
C THR A 51 -11.46 10.59 4.44
N ASN A 52 -12.03 9.47 4.91
CA ASN A 52 -12.98 8.63 4.19
C ASN A 52 -12.42 8.07 2.86
N GLN A 53 -11.09 8.10 2.66
CA GLN A 53 -10.44 7.67 1.43
C GLN A 53 -10.21 6.15 1.38
N PRO A 54 -10.29 5.52 0.20
CA PRO A 54 -10.02 4.11 0.03
C PRO A 54 -8.52 3.82 0.05
N ILE A 55 -8.14 2.80 0.79
CA ILE A 55 -6.75 2.38 0.98
C ILE A 55 -6.60 0.88 0.73
N VAL A 56 -5.37 0.43 0.58
CA VAL A 56 -5.01 -0.99 0.55
C VAL A 56 -4.24 -1.32 1.81
N ILE A 57 -4.65 -2.38 2.48
CA ILE A 57 -3.96 -2.97 3.63
C ILE A 57 -3.26 -4.22 3.15
N LYS A 58 -1.93 -4.28 3.28
CA LYS A 58 -1.11 -5.41 2.86
C LYS A 58 -0.48 -6.09 4.07
N GLN A 59 -0.50 -7.41 4.04
CA GLN A 59 0.19 -8.25 5.01
C GLN A 59 1.06 -9.29 4.31
N PHE A 60 2.13 -9.73 4.96
CA PHE A 60 2.90 -10.86 4.48
C PHE A 60 2.10 -12.16 4.59
N ILE A 61 2.29 -13.05 3.62
CA ILE A 61 1.72 -14.40 3.63
C ILE A 61 2.67 -15.27 4.46
N ALA A 62 2.21 -15.73 5.62
CA ALA A 62 3.06 -16.36 6.64
C ALA A 62 3.84 -17.56 6.10
N GLU A 63 3.24 -18.36 5.22
CA GLU A 63 3.87 -19.56 4.64
C GLU A 63 4.95 -19.23 3.59
N ARG A 64 5.06 -17.96 3.17
CA ARG A 64 5.94 -17.50 2.08
C ARG A 64 7.06 -16.58 2.55
N VAL A 65 7.11 -16.26 3.83
CA VAL A 65 8.15 -15.39 4.40
C VAL A 65 8.75 -15.99 5.65
N HIS A 66 10.02 -15.68 5.92
CA HIS A 66 10.67 -16.10 7.15
C HIS A 66 10.20 -15.21 8.30
N ALA A 67 9.49 -15.78 9.28
CA ALA A 67 8.99 -15.05 10.44
C ALA A 67 10.08 -14.27 11.18
N SER A 68 11.29 -14.84 11.30
CA SER A 68 12.45 -14.19 11.95
C SER A 68 13.00 -12.97 11.21
N LYS A 69 12.57 -12.72 9.97
CA LYS A 69 13.00 -11.58 9.15
C LYS A 69 11.91 -10.52 8.98
N LEU A 70 10.72 -10.70 9.56
CA LEU A 70 9.59 -9.80 9.37
C LEU A 70 9.92 -8.35 9.74
N ASP A 71 10.54 -8.11 10.91
CA ASP A 71 10.98 -6.77 11.33
C ASP A 71 11.82 -6.06 10.28
N ARG A 72 12.76 -6.79 9.70
CA ARG A 72 13.66 -6.29 8.66
C ARG A 72 12.89 -6.01 7.37
N TYR A 73 12.00 -6.90 6.94
CA TYR A 73 11.24 -6.74 5.70
C TYR A 73 10.35 -5.50 5.70
N TRP A 74 9.73 -5.15 6.82
CA TRP A 74 8.94 -3.91 6.91
C TRP A 74 9.80 -2.68 6.67
N SER A 75 10.96 -2.60 7.32
CA SER A 75 11.90 -1.49 7.17
C SER A 75 12.49 -1.41 5.77
N GLU A 76 12.84 -2.55 5.17
CA GLU A 76 13.37 -2.64 3.81
C GLU A 76 12.32 -2.22 2.76
N ASP A 77 11.06 -2.61 2.90
CA ASP A 77 9.98 -2.19 1.99
C ASP A 77 9.80 -0.66 1.99
N ILE A 78 9.85 -0.03 3.16
CA ILE A 78 9.73 1.43 3.30
C ILE A 78 10.96 2.11 2.68
N GLN A 79 12.16 1.61 3.00
CA GLN A 79 13.40 2.18 2.48
C GLN A 79 13.50 2.05 0.96
N ALA A 80 13.17 0.89 0.40
CA ALA A 80 13.16 0.66 -1.04
C ALA A 80 12.19 1.60 -1.76
N SER A 81 11.00 1.81 -1.19
CA SER A 81 9.99 2.73 -1.77
C SER A 81 10.45 4.19 -1.74
N LYS A 82 11.13 4.62 -0.65
CA LYS A 82 11.73 5.96 -0.57
C LYS A 82 12.83 6.16 -1.62
N ILE A 83 13.74 5.19 -1.74
CA ILE A 83 14.80 5.23 -2.77
C ILE A 83 14.20 5.28 -4.18
N ALA A 84 13.16 4.50 -4.44
CA ALA A 84 12.47 4.51 -5.73
C ALA A 84 11.82 5.87 -6.03
N GLN A 85 11.20 6.50 -5.04
CA GLN A 85 10.66 7.86 -5.18
C GLN A 85 11.75 8.88 -5.46
N ASP A 86 12.89 8.83 -4.77
CA ASP A 86 14.02 9.74 -4.98
C ASP A 86 14.61 9.61 -6.38
N ILE A 87 14.79 8.37 -6.86
CA ILE A 87 15.24 8.09 -8.23
C ILE A 87 14.22 8.64 -9.24
N THR A 88 12.94 8.47 -8.97
CA THR A 88 11.86 8.92 -9.84
C THR A 88 11.78 10.44 -9.92
N ASN A 89 11.97 11.15 -8.81
CA ASN A 89 12.06 12.61 -8.80
C ASN A 89 13.18 13.10 -9.72
N LYS A 90 14.39 12.52 -9.57
CA LYS A 90 15.54 12.83 -10.43
C LYS A 90 15.26 12.53 -11.90
N TYR A 91 14.58 11.41 -12.19
CA TYR A 91 14.18 11.06 -13.55
C TYR A 91 13.21 12.08 -14.14
N ASN A 92 12.18 12.47 -13.39
CA ASN A 92 11.18 13.44 -13.86
C ASN A 92 11.81 14.81 -14.14
N GLU A 93 12.69 15.27 -13.25
CA GLU A 93 13.46 16.51 -13.42
C GLU A 93 14.38 16.44 -14.65
N TYR A 94 15.15 15.35 -14.77
CA TYR A 94 16.11 15.17 -15.86
C TYR A 94 15.43 15.06 -17.23
N MET A 95 14.35 14.30 -17.32
CA MET A 95 13.63 14.08 -18.58
C MET A 95 12.72 15.25 -18.95
N ASN A 96 12.37 16.10 -17.98
CA ASN A 96 11.35 17.16 -18.13
C ASN A 96 10.07 16.62 -18.80
N THR A 97 9.63 15.45 -18.35
CA THR A 97 8.53 14.71 -18.98
C THR A 97 7.18 15.39 -18.70
N SER A 98 6.29 15.40 -19.71
CA SER A 98 4.88 15.81 -19.52
C SER A 98 4.04 14.75 -18.80
N LYS A 99 4.61 13.58 -18.53
CA LYS A 99 4.02 12.47 -17.78
C LYS A 99 4.95 12.07 -16.63
N PRO A 100 4.98 12.84 -15.54
CA PRO A 100 5.80 12.50 -14.39
C PRO A 100 5.34 11.17 -13.76
N ILE A 101 6.30 10.40 -13.26
CA ILE A 101 6.06 9.15 -12.55
C ILE A 101 6.06 9.44 -11.05
N TYR A 102 5.25 8.72 -10.28
CA TYR A 102 5.22 8.81 -8.82
C TYR A 102 5.26 7.41 -8.22
N PHE A 103 5.97 7.26 -7.11
CA PHE A 103 6.00 6.06 -6.29
C PHE A 103 5.23 6.29 -5.00
N VAL A 104 4.35 5.35 -4.68
CA VAL A 104 3.71 5.34 -3.36
C VAL A 104 4.72 4.83 -2.35
N VAL A 105 5.05 5.66 -1.36
CA VAL A 105 5.76 5.20 -0.16
C VAL A 105 4.71 4.68 0.83
N PRO A 106 4.68 3.38 1.15
CA PRO A 106 3.70 2.85 2.10
C PRO A 106 3.97 3.39 3.51
N VAL A 107 2.98 3.25 4.39
CA VAL A 107 3.16 3.45 5.83
C VAL A 107 2.98 2.14 6.58
N VAL A 108 3.78 1.91 7.62
CA VAL A 108 3.59 0.75 8.50
C VAL A 108 2.62 1.16 9.60
N HIS A 109 1.57 0.36 9.80
CA HIS A 109 0.66 0.50 10.93
C HIS A 109 0.49 -0.84 11.65
N HIS A 110 0.17 -0.80 12.94
CA HIS A 110 -0.37 -1.93 13.67
C HIS A 110 -1.89 -2.04 13.48
N CYS A 111 -2.35 -3.26 13.25
CA CYS A 111 -3.75 -3.66 13.28
C CYS A 111 -4.30 -3.46 14.69
N PHE A 112 -5.30 -2.61 14.84
CA PHE A 112 -6.04 -2.55 16.09
C PHE A 112 -7.20 -3.55 16.07
N LYS A 113 -7.62 -3.94 17.26
CA LYS A 113 -8.61 -4.99 17.58
C LYS A 113 -9.61 -5.27 16.45
N ASP A 114 -9.71 -6.54 16.05
CA ASP A 114 -10.73 -7.11 15.15
C ASP A 114 -11.03 -6.31 13.87
N ILE A 115 -10.01 -5.93 13.10
CA ILE A 115 -10.18 -5.57 11.67
C ILE A 115 -10.65 -6.75 10.78
N GLY A 116 -11.04 -7.89 11.38
CA GLY A 116 -11.49 -9.10 10.70
C GLY A 116 -10.35 -10.05 10.31
N ARG A 117 -10.69 -11.34 10.11
CA ARG A 117 -9.73 -12.29 9.53
C ARG A 117 -9.45 -11.87 8.09
N PRO A 118 -8.18 -11.79 7.67
CA PRO A 118 -7.05 -12.58 8.19
C PRO A 118 -6.14 -11.87 9.22
N PHE A 119 -6.39 -10.61 9.54
CA PHE A 119 -5.49 -9.83 10.38
C PHE A 119 -5.66 -10.17 11.87
N ARG A 120 -4.54 -10.27 12.60
CA ARG A 120 -4.58 -10.42 14.07
C ARG A 120 -4.33 -9.08 14.76
N PRO A 121 -4.91 -8.87 15.96
CA PRO A 121 -4.58 -7.70 16.75
C PRO A 121 -3.06 -7.54 16.94
N SER A 122 -2.58 -6.30 16.83
CA SER A 122 -1.18 -5.88 16.95
C SER A 122 -0.24 -6.32 15.82
N GLU A 123 -0.71 -7.08 14.82
CA GLU A 123 0.09 -7.37 13.62
C GLU A 123 0.43 -6.09 12.86
N ARG A 124 1.63 -6.05 12.25
CA ARG A 124 2.01 -4.95 11.38
C ARG A 124 1.51 -5.20 9.97
N VAL A 125 1.07 -4.13 9.34
CA VAL A 125 0.61 -4.08 7.97
C VAL A 125 1.21 -2.87 7.26
N LEU A 126 1.29 -2.97 5.93
CA LEU A 126 1.56 -1.82 5.09
C LEU A 126 0.23 -1.24 4.61
N ILE A 127 0.10 0.07 4.71
CA ILE A 127 -1.03 0.81 4.18
C ILE A 127 -0.55 1.63 2.99
N GLU A 128 -1.34 1.63 1.93
CA GLU A 128 -1.12 2.39 0.70
C GLU A 128 -2.44 2.99 0.20
N PRO A 129 -2.42 4.04 -0.64
CA PRO A 129 -3.59 4.50 -1.37
C PRO A 129 -4.12 3.40 -2.30
N TYR A 130 -5.44 3.25 -2.39
CA TYR A 130 -6.02 2.38 -3.39
C TYR A 130 -6.00 3.05 -4.77
N LEU A 131 -5.31 2.44 -5.73
CA LEU A 131 -5.10 3.02 -7.07
C LEU A 131 -6.23 2.70 -8.07
N GLY A 132 -7.29 2.02 -7.64
CA GLY A 132 -8.37 1.55 -8.51
C GLY A 132 -8.12 0.13 -9.06
N ASP A 133 -8.98 -0.28 -10.00
CA ASP A 133 -9.02 -1.65 -10.52
C ASP A 133 -8.06 -1.94 -11.69
N THR A 134 -7.44 -0.92 -12.26
CA THR A 134 -6.62 -1.04 -13.48
C THR A 134 -5.13 -1.14 -13.16
N TYR A 135 -4.75 -2.02 -12.23
CA TYR A 135 -3.34 -2.25 -11.92
C TYR A 135 -2.65 -3.02 -13.06
N GLU A 136 -1.52 -2.48 -13.53
CA GLU A 136 -0.71 -3.12 -14.57
C GLU A 136 0.74 -3.26 -14.13
N LYS A 137 1.35 -4.39 -14.53
CA LYS A 137 2.76 -4.68 -14.28
C LYS A 137 3.53 -4.64 -15.59
N PHE A 138 4.50 -3.72 -15.70
CA PHE A 138 5.30 -3.52 -16.92
C PHE A 138 6.51 -4.45 -17.01
N ASN A 139 7.12 -4.79 -15.87
CA ASN A 139 8.29 -5.67 -15.81
C ASN A 139 8.34 -6.48 -14.51
N THR A 140 9.25 -7.45 -14.44
CA THR A 140 9.52 -8.24 -13.24
C THR A 140 10.87 -7.89 -12.64
N ASN A 141 11.07 -8.28 -11.37
CA ASN A 141 12.35 -8.16 -10.68
C ASN A 141 13.44 -9.14 -11.19
N HIS A 142 13.16 -9.92 -12.24
CA HIS A 142 14.13 -10.83 -12.88
C HIS A 142 14.36 -10.46 -14.36
N GLY A 143 14.04 -9.23 -14.76
CA GLY A 143 14.34 -8.69 -16.09
C GLY A 143 13.33 -9.02 -17.19
N LEU A 144 12.29 -9.81 -16.91
CA LEU A 144 11.22 -10.04 -17.89
C LEU A 144 10.38 -8.77 -18.08
N VAL A 145 10.25 -8.31 -19.33
CA VAL A 145 9.34 -7.24 -19.77
C VAL A 145 7.99 -7.86 -20.11
N LEU A 146 6.93 -7.37 -19.47
CA LEU A 146 5.56 -7.87 -19.63
C LEU A 146 4.74 -6.97 -20.57
N LYS A 147 5.03 -5.67 -20.55
CA LYS A 147 4.43 -4.69 -21.46
C LYS A 147 5.52 -3.70 -21.91
N PRO A 148 5.76 -3.59 -23.22
CA PRO A 148 6.66 -2.59 -23.79
C PRO A 148 6.03 -1.19 -23.77
#